data_AF-A0A0C9UGD1-F1
#
_entry.id   AF-A0A0C9UGD1-F1
#
_cell.length_a   1.000
_cell.length_b   1.000
_cell.length_c   1.000
_cell.angle_alpha   90.00
_cell.angle_beta   90.00
_cell.angle_gamma   90.00
#
_symmetry.space_group_name_H-M   'P 1'
#
loop_
_entity.id
_entity.type
_entity.pdbx_description
1 polymer ?
#
loop_
_entity_poly.entity_id
_entity_poly.type
_entity_poly.pdbx_seq_one_letter_code
_entity_poly.pdbx_strand_id
1 'polypeptide(L)' 'GIKQFAEQAKWNIMATHDAIIASRIKQTVNVNNRQRPGEEYSSGDLAYLSTKNLNLPKGWARKLLPKFIGPYKVL' A
#
# COMPACT_ATOMS: atom_id res chain seq x y z
N GLY A 1 -27.88 38.05 -7.73
CA GLY A 1 -29.37 37.92 -7.67
C GLY A 1 -29.78 36.46 -7.54
N ILE A 2 -31.07 36.17 -7.26
CA ILE A 2 -31.56 34.81 -6.95
C ILE A 2 -31.21 33.77 -8.05
N LYS A 3 -31.23 34.16 -9.33
CA LYS A 3 -30.85 33.28 -10.46
C LYS A 3 -29.39 32.83 -10.40
N GLN A 4 -28.49 33.77 -10.11
CA GLN A 4 -27.06 33.51 -9.98
C GLN A 4 -26.75 32.56 -8.81
N PHE A 5 -27.52 32.65 -7.72
CA PHE A 5 -27.42 31.71 -6.60
C PHE A 5 -27.81 30.28 -7.03
N ALA A 6 -28.90 30.14 -7.79
CA ALA A 6 -29.34 28.84 -8.30
C ALA A 6 -28.35 28.23 -9.31
N GLU A 7 -27.74 29.05 -10.16
CA GLU A 7 -26.68 28.62 -11.08
C GLU A 7 -25.42 28.19 -10.33
N GLN A 8 -25.00 28.95 -9.33
CA GLN A 8 -23.86 28.60 -8.49
C GLN A 8 -24.09 27.27 -7.75
N ALA A 9 -25.31 27.04 -7.25
CA ALA A 9 -25.67 25.78 -6.60
C ALA A 9 -25.53 24.59 -7.57
N LYS A 10 -25.97 24.74 -8.82
CA LYS A 10 -25.79 23.70 -9.85
C LYS A 10 -24.31 23.40 -10.13
N TRP A 11 -23.50 24.44 -10.29
CA TRP A 11 -22.06 24.29 -10.50
C TRP A 11 -21.37 23.59 -9.33
N ASN A 12 -21.73 23.95 -8.10
CA ASN A 12 -21.17 23.32 -6.91
C ASN A 12 -21.52 21.83 -6.85
N ILE A 13 -22.75 21.45 -7.21
CA ILE A 13 -23.16 20.04 -7.26
C ILE A 13 -22.35 19.27 -8.32
N MET A 14 -22.18 19.83 -9.51
CA MET A 14 -21.36 19.22 -10.57
C MET A 14 -19.91 19.05 -10.13
N ALA A 15 -19.29 20.11 -9.59
CA ALA A 15 -17.92 20.06 -9.09
C ALA A 15 -17.75 19.06 -7.93
N THR A 16 -18.74 18.98 -7.04
CA THR A 16 -18.72 18.01 -5.92
C THR A 16 -18.79 16.57 -6.44
N HIS A 17 -19.62 16.31 -7.45
CA HIS A 17 -19.73 15.00 -8.07
C HIS A 17 -18.41 14.56 -8.70
N ASP A 18 -17.78 15.44 -9.48
CA ASP A 18 -16.49 15.15 -10.13
C ASP A 18 -15.39 14.91 -9.08
N ALA A 19 -15.39 15.68 -7.99
CA ALA A 19 -14.47 15.48 -6.87
C ALA A 19 -14.65 14.11 -6.20
N ILE A 20 -15.90 13.64 -6.04
CA ILE A 20 -16.19 12.31 -5.49
C ILE A 20 -15.67 11.22 -6.42
N ILE A 21 -15.89 11.34 -7.74
CA ILE A 21 -15.39 10.38 -8.74
C ILE A 21 -13.85 10.34 -8.70
N ALA A 22 -13.20 11.50 -8.74
CA ALA A 22 -11.75 11.59 -8.70
C ALA A 22 -11.17 10.99 -7.40
N SER A 23 -11.84 11.21 -6.27
CA SER A 23 -11.47 10.61 -4.97
C SER A 23 -11.57 9.08 -5.01
N ARG A 24 -12.66 8.54 -5.56
CA ARG A 24 -12.84 7.08 -5.72
C ARG A 24 -11.76 6.47 -6.60
N ILE A 25 -11.44 7.08 -7.74
CA ILE A 25 -10.37 6.60 -8.62
C ILE A 25 -9.03 6.53 -7.86
N LYS A 26 -8.67 7.58 -7.11
CA LYS A 26 -7.45 7.59 -6.29
C LYS A 26 -7.45 6.49 -5.23
N GLN A 27 -8.58 6.26 -4.56
CA GLN A 27 -8.73 5.19 -3.58
C GLN A 27 -8.54 3.82 -4.23
N THR A 28 -9.21 3.55 -5.36
CA THR A 28 -9.09 2.29 -6.09
C THR A 28 -7.67 2.04 -6.56
N VAL A 29 -6.99 3.04 -7.13
CA VAL A 29 -5.59 2.92 -7.56
C VAL A 29 -4.68 2.62 -6.37
N ASN A 30 -4.85 3.31 -5.24
CA ASN A 30 -4.05 3.07 -4.05
C ASN A 30 -4.32 1.68 -3.44
N VAL A 31 -5.57 1.22 -3.43
CA VAL A 31 -5.93 -0.13 -2.99
C VAL A 31 -5.28 -1.18 -3.89
N ASN A 32 -5.40 -1.05 -5.21
CA ASN A 32 -4.78 -1.96 -6.17
C ASN A 32 -3.24 -1.97 -6.04
N ASN A 33 -2.62 -0.81 -5.86
CA ASN A 33 -1.18 -0.72 -5.67
C ASN A 33 -0.70 -1.33 -4.34
N ARG A 34 -1.52 -1.27 -3.28
CA ARG A 34 -1.23 -1.90 -1.98
C ARG A 34 -1.52 -3.39 -1.99
N GLN A 35 -2.57 -3.82 -2.68
CA GLN A 35 -2.91 -5.21 -2.96
C GLN A 35 -2.10 -5.69 -4.16
N ARG A 36 -0.77 -5.67 -4.05
CA ARG A 36 0.01 -6.58 -4.88
C ARG A 36 -0.30 -7.98 -4.36
N PRO A 37 -0.73 -8.94 -5.21
CA PRO A 37 -0.62 -10.34 -4.82
C PRO A 37 0.83 -10.53 -4.36
N GLY A 38 1.03 -11.08 -3.17
CA GLY A 38 2.39 -11.37 -2.69
C GLY A 38 3.11 -12.18 -3.76
N GLU A 39 4.42 -11.99 -3.93
CA GLU A 39 5.20 -12.88 -4.78
C GLU A 39 4.88 -14.32 -4.37
N GLU A 40 4.32 -15.08 -5.31
CA GLU A 40 4.01 -16.49 -5.13
C GLU A 40 5.34 -17.24 -5.12
N TYR A 41 5.95 -17.33 -3.95
CA TYR A 41 7.16 -18.13 -3.77
C TYR A 41 6.84 -19.59 -4.09
N SER A 42 7.60 -20.16 -5.02
CA SER A 42 7.54 -21.58 -5.33
C SER A 42 8.53 -22.35 -4.47
N SER A 43 8.22 -23.62 -4.16
CA SER A 43 9.18 -24.53 -3.54
C SER A 43 10.44 -24.61 -4.41
N GLY A 44 11.59 -24.19 -3.89
CA GLY A 44 12.81 -24.05 -4.68
C GLY A 44 13.40 -22.65 -4.72
N ASP A 45 12.56 -21.62 -4.56
CA ASP A 45 12.99 -20.23 -4.67
C ASP A 45 13.90 -19.82 -3.51
N LEU A 46 14.79 -18.87 -3.79
CA LEU A 46 15.70 -18.28 -2.83
C LEU A 46 15.15 -16.94 -2.33
N ALA A 47 14.70 -16.90 -1.08
CA ALA A 47 14.09 -15.72 -0.47
C ALA A 47 14.94 -15.18 0.69
N TYR A 48 15.05 -13.86 0.77
CA TYR A 48 15.65 -13.17 1.92
C TYR A 48 14.66 -13.09 3.09
N LEU A 49 15.08 -13.48 4.29
CA LEU A 49 14.23 -13.41 5.48
C LEU A 49 14.51 -12.13 6.27
N SER A 50 13.45 -11.45 6.72
CA SER A 50 13.60 -10.26 7.55
C SER A 50 13.94 -10.65 8.99
N THR A 51 15.04 -10.08 9.51
CA THR A 51 15.48 -10.25 10.91
C THR A 51 14.51 -9.68 11.93
N LYS A 52 13.54 -8.85 11.49
CA LYS A 52 12.49 -8.30 12.35
C LYS A 52 11.59 -9.38 12.97
N ASN A 53 11.31 -10.44 12.21
CA ASN A 53 10.35 -11.48 12.60
C ASN A 53 11.04 -12.81 12.97
N LEU A 54 12.37 -12.80 13.16
CA LEU A 54 13.15 -14.00 13.49
C LEU A 54 13.55 -14.03 14.96
N ASN A 55 13.48 -15.22 15.56
CA ASN A 55 14.10 -15.50 16.84
C ASN A 55 15.59 -15.67 16.64
N LEU A 56 16.35 -14.64 16.98
CA LEU A 56 17.79 -14.62 16.88
C LEU A 56 18.40 -15.27 18.13
N PRO A 57 19.58 -15.90 18.01
CA PRO A 57 20.26 -16.51 19.15
C PRO A 57 20.56 -15.46 20.24
N LYS A 58 20.52 -15.90 21.50
CA LYS A 58 20.66 -15.04 22.67
C LYS A 58 22.04 -14.36 22.67
N GLY A 59 22.07 -13.05 22.91
CA GLY A 59 23.31 -12.25 22.95
C GLY A 59 23.57 -11.41 21.69
N TRP A 60 22.74 -11.52 20.65
CA TRP A 60 22.87 -10.67 19.46
C TRP A 60 22.16 -9.32 19.66
N ALA A 61 22.90 -8.23 19.46
CA ALA A 61 22.33 -6.89 19.50
C ALA A 61 21.50 -6.62 18.24
N ARG A 62 20.18 -6.49 18.38
CA ARG A 62 19.24 -6.21 17.27
C ARG A 62 19.61 -4.96 16.45
N LYS A 63 20.32 -4.01 17.05
CA LYS A 63 20.75 -2.75 16.40
C LYS A 63 21.82 -2.95 15.32
N LEU A 64 22.65 -4.00 15.43
CA LEU A 64 23.76 -4.25 14.51
C LEU A 64 23.45 -5.31 13.45
N LEU A 65 22.24 -5.85 13.44
CA LEU A 65 21.87 -6.88 12.48
C LEU A 65 21.42 -6.26 11.16
N PRO A 66 21.76 -6.89 10.03
CA PRO A 66 21.22 -6.50 8.75
C PRO A 66 19.70 -6.70 8.75
N LYS A 67 18.98 -5.86 7.99
CA LYS A 67 17.52 -5.91 7.89
C LYS A 67 17.00 -7.22 7.29
N PHE A 68 17.82 -7.86 6.46
CA PHE A 68 17.56 -9.13 5.81
C PHE A 68 18.78 -10.04 5.94
N ILE A 69 18.55 -11.34 6.14
CA ILE A 69 19.59 -12.37 6.15
C ILE A 69 19.32 -13.39 5.05
N GLY A 70 20.40 -13.80 4.37
CA GLY A 70 20.55 -14.98 3.51
C GLY A 70 19.46 -15.30 2.47
N PRO A 71 19.80 -15.74 1.26
CA PRO A 71 18.84 -16.46 0.44
C PRO A 71 18.58 -17.85 1.06
N TYR A 72 17.41 -18.04 1.65
CA TYR A 72 16.94 -19.34 2.14
C TYR A 72 16.03 -19.98 1.09
N LYS A 73 16.12 -21.30 0.97
CA LYS A 73 15.26 -22.06 0.07
C LYS A 73 13.86 -22.16 0.67
N VAL A 74 12.84 -21.78 -0.10
CA VAL A 74 11.43 -22.04 0.23
C VAL A 74 11.17 -23.53 0.01
N LEU A 75 10.69 -24.21 1.05
CA LEU A 75 10.36 -25.65 1.03
C LEU A 75 8.90 -25.85 0.67
#